data_AF-A0A3A9F6P9-F1
#
_entry.id   AF-A0A3A9F6P9-F1
#
_cell.length_a   1.000
_cell.length_b   1.000
_cell.length_c   1.000
_cell.angle_alpha   90.00
_cell.angle_beta   90.00
_cell.angle_gamma   90.00
#
_symmetry.space_group_name_H-M   'P 1'
#
loop_
_entity.id
_entity.type
_entity.pdbx_description
1 polymer ?
#
loop_
_entity_poly.entity_id
_entity_poly.type
_entity_poly.pdbx_seq_one_letter_code
_entity_poly.pdbx_strand_id
1 'polypeptide(L)'
;MKIEELCAYDLLEKKELKDINSEGYLLKHKKTGAKVLLLSNDDENKVFQIGFKTLPCDGTGVPHILEHSVLCGSKKFPAKDPFVELVKGSLNTFLNAMTYPDKTVYPAASCNDKDFQNLMHVYLDAVFFPNIYKRSEIFRQEGWHYELESEEGDITYNGVVYNEMKGAFSSPEDLLDREILNSLFPDTVYGVESGGDPDYIPDLTYEQFLDFHKKYYHPSNSYLYLYGNMNMAEKLDWIDKEYFRKFEKIEVDFGISLQKPFEQRQEVVKQYSITQEESEKDNTYMAYTTVIDTSLNKELYLAFQILEYALLAAPGAPLKQALLDNKIGKDVMSTYENGIYQPFLSVIVKNANKEDKERFL
;
A
#
# COMPACT_ATOMS: atom_id res chain seq x y z
N MET A 1 16.24 -30.72 5.50
CA MET A 1 14.96 -30.81 4.77
C MET A 1 15.08 -29.88 3.59
N LYS A 2 14.80 -30.36 2.38
CA LYS A 2 14.80 -29.52 1.18
C LYS A 2 13.42 -28.91 0.95
N ILE A 3 13.33 -27.82 0.20
CA ILE A 3 12.05 -27.16 -0.10
C ILE A 3 11.12 -28.14 -0.85
N GLU A 4 11.69 -28.93 -1.75
CA GLU A 4 10.99 -29.93 -2.57
C GLU A 4 10.41 -31.10 -1.74
N GLU A 5 10.86 -31.27 -0.49
CA GLU A 5 10.40 -32.33 0.42
C GLU A 5 9.21 -31.86 1.29
N LEU A 6 8.84 -30.57 1.25
CA LEU A 6 7.77 -30.03 2.06
C LEU A 6 6.39 -30.49 1.57
N CYS A 7 5.77 -31.40 2.31
CA CYS A 7 4.48 -31.98 1.94
C CYS A 7 3.33 -30.95 1.91
N ALA A 8 3.43 -29.84 2.66
CA ALA A 8 2.39 -28.82 2.76
C ALA A 8 2.33 -27.85 1.56
N TYR A 9 3.33 -27.85 0.68
CA TYR A 9 3.44 -26.89 -0.43
C TYR A 9 3.54 -27.59 -1.78
N ASP A 10 2.97 -26.97 -2.81
CA ASP A 10 3.22 -27.28 -4.20
C ASP A 10 4.30 -26.34 -4.73
N LEU A 11 5.37 -26.89 -5.29
CA LEU A 11 6.37 -26.13 -6.03
C LEU A 11 5.84 -25.88 -7.45
N LEU A 12 5.61 -24.61 -7.79
CA LEU A 12 5.08 -24.20 -9.09
C LEU A 12 6.21 -23.88 -10.07
N GLU A 13 7.24 -23.17 -9.60
CA GLU A 13 8.39 -22.80 -10.41
C GLU A 13 9.65 -22.76 -9.54
N LYS A 14 10.76 -23.17 -10.12
CA LYS A 14 12.11 -23.01 -9.57
C LYS A 14 13.00 -22.42 -10.66
N LYS A 15 13.70 -21.34 -10.36
CA LYS A 15 14.49 -20.61 -11.36
C LYS A 15 15.73 -19.97 -10.75
N GLU A 16 16.87 -20.12 -11.43
CA GLU A 16 18.08 -19.35 -11.12
C GLU A 16 17.93 -17.92 -11.65
N LEU A 17 18.11 -16.93 -10.78
CA LEU A 17 18.03 -15.50 -11.08
C LEU A 17 19.43 -14.89 -10.98
N LYS A 18 20.19 -15.03 -12.07
CA LYS A 18 21.62 -14.66 -12.13
C LYS A 18 21.88 -13.19 -11.85
N ASP A 19 21.00 -12.30 -12.33
CA ASP A 19 21.18 -10.86 -12.21
C ASP A 19 21.13 -10.36 -10.75
N ILE A 20 20.55 -11.17 -9.85
CA ILE A 20 20.45 -10.87 -8.41
C ILE A 20 21.03 -12.00 -7.55
N ASN A 21 21.87 -12.87 -8.11
CA ASN A 21 22.55 -13.98 -7.43
C ASN A 21 21.63 -14.80 -6.51
N SER A 22 20.41 -15.11 -6.96
CA SER A 22 19.41 -15.77 -6.13
C SER A 22 18.81 -17.00 -6.81
N GLU A 23 18.43 -17.99 -6.01
CA GLU A 23 17.56 -19.08 -6.43
C GLU A 23 16.11 -18.73 -6.07
N GLY A 24 15.27 -18.56 -7.09
CA GLY A 24 13.87 -18.20 -6.96
C GLY A 24 12.96 -19.42 -6.90
N TYR A 25 11.99 -19.38 -5.99
CA TYR A 25 10.95 -20.41 -5.85
C TYR A 25 9.56 -19.78 -5.79
N LEU A 26 8.66 -20.24 -6.64
CA LEU A 26 7.23 -19.96 -6.53
C LEU A 26 6.53 -21.18 -5.96
N LEU A 27 5.87 -21.02 -4.81
CA LEU A 27 5.11 -22.10 -4.17
C LEU A 27 3.68 -21.68 -3.87
N LYS A 28 2.84 -22.69 -3.69
CA LYS A 28 1.48 -22.55 -3.20
C LYS A 28 1.25 -23.48 -2.02
N HIS A 29 0.73 -22.96 -0.92
CA HIS A 29 0.34 -23.79 0.21
C HIS A 29 -0.89 -24.63 -0.16
N LYS A 30 -0.82 -25.95 -0.04
CA LYS A 30 -1.85 -26.89 -0.52
C LYS A 30 -3.20 -26.68 0.15
N LYS A 31 -3.20 -26.52 1.47
CA LYS A 31 -4.44 -26.47 2.26
C LYS A 31 -5.19 -25.15 2.11
N THR A 32 -4.46 -24.02 2.04
CA THR A 32 -5.09 -22.68 2.04
C THR A 32 -5.02 -21.97 0.70
N GLY A 33 -4.10 -22.37 -0.19
CA GLY A 33 -3.82 -21.66 -1.44
C GLY A 33 -2.94 -20.43 -1.29
N ALA A 34 -2.34 -20.18 -0.11
CA ALA A 34 -1.42 -19.07 0.12
C ALA A 34 -0.27 -19.10 -0.90
N LYS A 35 0.07 -17.93 -1.46
CA LYS A 35 1.11 -17.78 -2.48
C LYS A 35 2.42 -17.42 -1.80
N VAL A 36 3.50 -18.07 -2.18
CA VAL A 36 4.81 -17.91 -1.54
C VAL A 36 5.87 -17.68 -2.61
N LEU A 37 6.63 -16.60 -2.46
CA LEU A 37 7.83 -16.32 -3.26
C LEU A 37 9.05 -16.37 -2.33
N LEU A 38 10.04 -17.18 -2.71
CA LEU A 38 11.33 -17.24 -2.01
C LEU A 38 12.43 -16.78 -2.94
N LEU A 39 13.35 -15.97 -2.43
CA LEU A 39 14.61 -15.62 -3.06
C LEU A 39 15.76 -16.04 -2.13
N SER A 40 16.31 -17.23 -2.36
CA SER A 40 17.39 -17.79 -1.55
C SER A 40 18.75 -17.35 -2.08
N ASN A 41 19.57 -16.72 -1.24
CA ASN A 41 20.92 -16.26 -1.60
C ASN A 41 21.79 -16.13 -0.33
N ASP A 42 23.01 -15.59 -0.47
CA ASP A 42 23.99 -15.46 0.62
C ASP A 42 23.92 -14.11 1.37
N ASP A 43 22.91 -13.27 1.13
CA ASP A 43 22.75 -11.98 1.80
C ASP A 43 22.38 -12.17 3.29
N GLU A 44 23.19 -11.61 4.18
CA GLU A 44 22.95 -11.70 5.62
C GLU A 44 21.68 -10.96 6.06
N ASN A 45 21.29 -9.90 5.32
CA ASN A 45 20.10 -9.11 5.64
C ASN A 45 18.85 -9.78 5.09
N LYS A 46 18.13 -10.47 5.98
CA LYS A 46 16.97 -11.29 5.63
C LYS A 46 15.74 -10.42 5.60
N VAL A 47 14.86 -10.66 4.64
CA VAL A 47 13.59 -9.95 4.50
C VAL A 47 12.43 -10.94 4.56
N PHE A 48 11.43 -10.58 5.36
CA PHE A 48 10.11 -11.20 5.41
C PHE A 48 9.09 -10.15 5.00
N GLN A 49 8.10 -10.55 4.21
CA GLN A 49 6.92 -9.74 3.99
C GLN A 49 5.70 -10.64 3.86
N ILE A 50 4.60 -10.23 4.48
CA ILE A 50 3.28 -10.78 4.19
C ILE A 50 2.38 -9.66 3.68
N GLY A 51 1.73 -9.90 2.54
CA GLY A 51 0.80 -8.96 1.93
C GLY A 51 -0.56 -9.58 1.67
N PHE A 52 -1.59 -8.75 1.69
CA PHE A 52 -2.97 -9.12 1.39
C PHE A 52 -3.52 -8.14 0.37
N LYS A 53 -4.33 -8.63 -0.58
CA LYS A 53 -5.18 -7.72 -1.33
C LYS A 53 -6.23 -7.14 -0.39
N THR A 54 -6.36 -5.83 -0.35
CA THR A 54 -7.32 -5.13 0.50
C THR A 54 -8.05 -4.15 -0.39
N LEU A 55 -9.29 -4.49 -0.72
CA LEU A 55 -10.08 -3.80 -1.75
C LEU A 55 -11.18 -2.99 -1.06
N PRO A 56 -10.95 -1.70 -0.74
CA PRO A 56 -11.97 -0.83 -0.16
C PRO A 56 -13.08 -0.56 -1.18
N CYS A 57 -14.29 -0.32 -0.66
CA CYS A 57 -15.48 0.05 -1.46
C CYS A 57 -15.99 1.46 -1.15
N ASP A 58 -15.35 2.15 -0.21
CA ASP A 58 -15.70 3.49 0.27
C ASP A 58 -14.43 4.20 0.77
N GLY A 59 -14.55 5.49 1.08
CA GLY A 59 -13.47 6.34 1.59
C GLY A 59 -13.25 6.27 3.10
N THR A 60 -13.74 5.23 3.79
CA THR A 60 -13.65 5.15 5.26
C THR A 60 -12.25 4.89 5.79
N GLY A 61 -11.30 4.51 4.92
CA GLY A 61 -9.94 4.16 5.33
C GLY A 61 -9.82 2.83 6.06
N VAL A 62 -10.83 1.96 5.96
CA VAL A 62 -10.82 0.64 6.65
C VAL A 62 -9.54 -0.20 6.46
N PRO A 63 -8.88 -0.28 5.27
CA PRO A 63 -7.62 -1.02 5.18
C PRO A 63 -6.49 -0.36 5.96
N HIS A 64 -6.42 0.98 5.99
CA HIS A 64 -5.40 1.74 6.70
C HIS A 64 -5.59 1.64 8.23
N ILE A 65 -6.82 1.80 8.70
CA ILE A 65 -7.15 1.62 10.13
C ILE A 65 -6.83 0.19 10.59
N LEU A 66 -7.09 -0.81 9.74
CA LEU A 66 -6.69 -2.20 10.04
C LEU A 66 -5.19 -2.38 10.08
N GLU A 67 -4.45 -1.73 9.19
CA GLU A 67 -3.00 -1.81 9.14
C GLU A 67 -2.36 -1.44 10.48
N HIS A 68 -2.78 -0.32 11.06
CA HIS A 68 -2.41 0.10 12.41
C HIS A 68 -2.94 -0.88 13.47
N SER A 69 -4.24 -1.19 13.42
CA SER A 69 -4.93 -1.89 14.50
C SER A 69 -4.46 -3.33 14.73
N VAL A 70 -4.05 -4.05 13.68
CA VAL A 70 -3.58 -5.44 13.84
C VAL A 70 -2.24 -5.52 14.58
N LEU A 71 -1.47 -4.42 14.60
CA LEU A 71 -0.19 -4.30 15.28
C LEU A 71 -0.33 -3.97 16.78
N CYS A 72 -1.54 -3.60 17.24
CA CYS A 72 -1.88 -3.32 18.65
C CYS A 72 -2.19 -4.59 19.47
N GLY A 73 -1.34 -5.61 19.30
CA GLY A 73 -1.41 -6.85 20.07
C GLY A 73 -2.20 -7.97 19.40
N SER A 74 -1.80 -9.19 19.72
CA SER A 74 -2.34 -10.43 19.15
C SER A 74 -2.49 -11.52 20.20
N LYS A 75 -2.99 -12.69 19.79
CA LYS A 75 -3.25 -13.83 20.67
C LYS A 75 -2.01 -14.29 21.43
N LYS A 76 -0.86 -14.40 20.77
CA LYS A 76 0.41 -14.81 21.38
C LYS A 76 1.17 -13.64 21.99
N PHE A 77 0.95 -12.41 21.51
CA PHE A 77 1.61 -11.20 21.99
C PHE A 77 0.55 -10.18 22.45
N PRO A 78 -0.07 -10.40 23.63
CA PRO A 78 -1.24 -9.61 24.07
C PRO A 78 -0.88 -8.24 24.67
N ALA A 79 0.40 -7.86 24.65
CA ALA A 79 0.84 -6.52 25.05
C ALA A 79 0.14 -5.46 24.17
N LYS A 80 0.02 -4.24 24.68
CA LYS A 80 -0.73 -3.17 23.98
C LYS A 80 -0.08 -2.81 22.64
N ASP A 81 1.22 -2.58 22.62
CA ASP A 81 1.93 -2.07 21.44
C ASP A 81 3.20 -2.90 21.15
N PRO A 82 3.09 -4.22 20.86
CA PRO A 82 4.26 -5.08 20.63
C PRO A 82 5.11 -4.60 19.46
N PHE A 83 4.51 -3.97 18.45
CA PHE A 83 5.22 -3.40 17.31
C PHE A 83 6.21 -2.31 17.73
N VAL A 84 5.79 -1.37 18.60
CA VAL A 84 6.65 -0.29 19.09
C VAL A 84 7.83 -0.83 19.90
N GLU A 85 7.58 -1.88 20.70
CA GLU A 85 8.64 -2.55 21.45
C GLU A 85 9.64 -3.27 20.53
N LEU A 86 9.18 -3.83 19.40
CA LEU A 86 10.08 -4.37 18.38
C LEU A 86 10.89 -3.26 17.72
N VAL A 87 10.29 -2.15 17.31
CA VAL A 87 11.02 -1.02 16.70
C VAL A 87 12.17 -0.56 17.60
N LYS A 88 11.93 -0.48 18.92
CA LYS A 88 12.91 0.02 19.90
C LYS A 88 13.91 -1.02 20.40
N GLY A 89 13.51 -2.29 20.47
CA GLY A 89 14.23 -3.33 21.21
C GLY A 89 14.78 -4.49 20.38
N SER A 90 14.49 -4.53 19.08
CA SER A 90 14.99 -5.58 18.16
C SER A 90 16.28 -5.16 17.46
N LEU A 91 16.90 -6.11 16.74
CA LEU A 91 18.03 -5.86 15.84
C LEU A 91 17.57 -5.69 14.39
N ASN A 92 16.36 -5.17 14.19
CA ASN A 92 15.79 -4.97 12.87
C ASN A 92 16.64 -4.00 12.03
N THR A 93 16.72 -4.28 10.74
CA THR A 93 17.26 -3.36 9.73
C THR A 93 16.15 -2.60 9.03
N PHE A 94 14.93 -3.15 9.04
CA PHE A 94 13.72 -2.52 8.56
C PHE A 94 12.51 -3.09 9.28
N LEU A 95 11.57 -2.24 9.65
CA LEU A 95 10.31 -2.65 10.26
C LEU A 95 9.24 -1.64 9.89
N ASN A 96 8.24 -2.06 9.11
CA ASN A 96 7.16 -1.18 8.72
C ASN A 96 5.89 -1.95 8.37
N ALA A 97 4.84 -1.21 8.08
CA ALA A 97 3.62 -1.65 7.44
C ALA A 97 3.12 -0.53 6.53
N MET A 98 2.47 -0.89 5.42
CA MET A 98 2.03 0.07 4.41
C MET A 98 0.68 -0.34 3.83
N THR A 99 -0.20 0.63 3.68
CA THR A 99 -1.46 0.51 2.95
C THR A 99 -1.35 1.20 1.59
N TYR A 100 -1.58 0.43 0.54
CA TYR A 100 -1.72 0.89 -0.83
C TYR A 100 -3.20 0.87 -1.23
N PRO A 101 -3.57 1.45 -2.39
CA PRO A 101 -4.96 1.48 -2.86
C PRO A 101 -5.66 0.11 -2.96
N ASP A 102 -4.91 -0.98 -3.16
CA ASP A 102 -5.45 -2.32 -3.39
C ASP A 102 -4.81 -3.44 -2.56
N LYS A 103 -3.88 -3.10 -1.66
CA LYS A 103 -3.12 -4.07 -0.87
C LYS A 103 -2.55 -3.45 0.41
N THR A 104 -2.41 -4.29 1.43
CA THR A 104 -1.71 -3.95 2.66
C THR A 104 -0.55 -4.93 2.84
N VAL A 105 0.65 -4.42 3.14
CA VAL A 105 1.86 -5.23 3.25
C VAL A 105 2.61 -4.94 4.54
N TYR A 106 3.17 -5.99 5.12
CA TYR A 106 3.85 -5.97 6.41
C TYR A 106 5.26 -6.54 6.28
N PRO A 107 6.25 -5.71 5.89
CA PRO A 107 7.64 -6.11 5.79
C PRO A 107 8.43 -5.97 7.11
N ALA A 108 9.37 -6.88 7.31
CA ALA A 108 10.37 -6.82 8.36
C ALA A 108 11.71 -7.36 7.84
N ALA A 109 12.81 -6.81 8.30
CA ALA A 109 14.15 -7.27 7.95
C ALA A 109 15.09 -7.26 9.15
N SER A 110 16.05 -8.19 9.15
CA SER A 110 17.09 -8.28 10.18
C SER A 110 18.28 -9.10 9.68
N CYS A 111 19.49 -8.70 10.10
CA CYS A 111 20.69 -9.51 9.88
C CYS A 111 20.80 -10.67 10.88
N ASN A 112 20.11 -10.60 12.03
CA ASN A 112 20.22 -11.59 13.10
C ASN A 112 19.15 -12.69 12.96
N ASP A 113 19.55 -13.96 12.94
CA ASP A 113 18.63 -15.09 12.71
C ASP A 113 17.53 -15.23 13.76
N LYS A 114 17.87 -14.96 15.04
CA LYS A 114 16.92 -15.10 16.13
C LYS A 114 15.93 -13.95 16.12
N ASP A 115 16.44 -12.74 15.89
CA ASP A 115 15.63 -11.55 15.74
C ASP A 115 14.67 -11.66 14.56
N PHE A 116 15.17 -12.05 13.38
CA PHE A 116 14.36 -12.30 12.20
C PHE A 116 13.20 -13.28 12.47
N GLN A 117 13.48 -14.41 13.16
CA GLN A 117 12.44 -15.36 13.56
C GLN A 117 11.40 -14.75 14.52
N ASN A 118 11.82 -13.89 15.44
CA ASN A 118 10.92 -13.21 16.37
C ASN A 118 10.03 -12.19 15.62
N LEU A 119 10.60 -11.41 14.70
CA LEU A 119 9.86 -10.43 13.88
C LEU A 119 8.78 -11.13 13.06
N MET A 120 9.13 -12.21 12.34
CA MET A 120 8.15 -13.02 11.60
C MET A 120 7.03 -13.54 12.50
N HIS A 121 7.36 -13.97 13.72
CA HIS A 121 6.40 -14.50 14.67
C HIS A 121 5.41 -13.44 15.14
N VAL A 122 5.89 -12.26 15.52
CA VAL A 122 5.01 -11.17 15.93
C VAL A 122 4.12 -10.72 14.77
N TYR A 123 4.69 -10.54 13.57
CA TYR A 123 3.94 -10.11 12.38
C TYR A 123 2.85 -11.11 11.97
N LEU A 124 3.19 -12.40 11.88
CA LEU A 124 2.21 -13.43 11.49
C LEU A 124 1.09 -13.58 12.53
N ASP A 125 1.38 -13.43 13.83
CA ASP A 125 0.34 -13.45 14.84
C ASP A 125 -0.53 -12.19 14.83
N ALA A 126 0.07 -11.02 14.59
CA ALA A 126 -0.62 -9.74 14.43
C ALA A 126 -1.65 -9.82 13.30
N VAL A 127 -1.24 -10.20 12.08
CA VAL A 127 -2.14 -10.18 10.92
C VAL A 127 -3.19 -11.29 10.92
N PHE A 128 -2.95 -12.44 11.57
CA PHE A 128 -3.90 -13.57 11.55
C PHE A 128 -4.73 -13.70 12.81
N PHE A 129 -4.21 -13.29 13.97
CA PHE A 129 -4.88 -13.41 15.27
C PHE A 129 -4.82 -12.11 16.09
N PRO A 130 -5.21 -10.96 15.52
CA PRO A 130 -5.17 -9.67 16.22
C PRO A 130 -6.15 -9.60 17.38
N ASN A 131 -5.87 -8.73 18.35
CA ASN A 131 -6.74 -8.45 19.49
C ASN A 131 -7.98 -7.61 19.14
N ILE A 132 -8.08 -7.13 17.90
CA ILE A 132 -9.18 -6.29 17.43
C ILE A 132 -10.54 -6.90 17.70
N TYR A 133 -10.69 -8.24 17.71
CA TYR A 133 -11.96 -8.94 17.98
C TYR A 133 -12.41 -8.93 19.44
N LYS A 134 -11.52 -8.58 20.37
CA LYS A 134 -11.76 -8.62 21.82
C LYS A 134 -11.68 -7.24 22.46
N ARG A 135 -11.12 -6.27 21.76
CA ARG A 135 -10.80 -4.92 22.27
C ARG A 135 -11.22 -3.89 21.24
N SER A 136 -12.44 -3.38 21.39
CA SER A 136 -12.96 -2.32 20.51
C SER A 136 -12.26 -0.97 20.74
N GLU A 137 -11.51 -0.83 21.84
CA GLU A 137 -10.68 0.33 22.14
C GLU A 137 -9.55 0.49 21.13
N ILE A 138 -9.05 -0.61 20.54
CA ILE A 138 -8.02 -0.55 19.49
C ILE A 138 -8.57 0.19 18.26
N PHE A 139 -9.77 -0.21 17.81
CA PHE A 139 -10.45 0.46 16.70
C PHE A 139 -10.70 1.93 16.99
N ARG A 140 -11.15 2.26 18.21
CA ARG A 140 -11.40 3.66 18.60
C ARG A 140 -10.11 4.49 18.62
N GLN A 141 -9.03 3.95 19.18
CA GLN A 141 -7.75 4.65 19.28
C GLN A 141 -7.12 4.86 17.90
N GLU A 142 -6.97 3.79 17.12
CA GLU A 142 -6.25 3.83 15.84
C GLU A 142 -7.10 4.40 14.71
N GLY A 143 -8.41 4.14 14.69
CA GLY A 143 -9.33 4.64 13.68
C GLY A 143 -9.88 6.01 14.03
N TRP A 144 -11.04 6.01 14.68
CA TRP A 144 -11.71 7.23 15.12
C TRP A 144 -12.65 6.99 16.31
N HIS A 145 -12.93 8.06 17.06
CA HIS A 145 -13.92 8.13 18.12
C HIS A 145 -14.38 9.57 18.36
N TYR A 146 -15.47 9.72 19.09
CA TYR A 146 -15.84 10.98 19.71
C TYR A 146 -14.97 11.23 20.93
N GLU A 147 -14.34 12.40 20.99
CA GLU A 147 -13.50 12.88 22.09
C GLU A 147 -14.18 14.06 22.79
N LEU A 148 -14.10 14.07 24.12
CA LEU A 148 -14.64 15.11 24.98
C LEU A 148 -13.57 15.51 26.01
N GLU A 149 -12.96 16.69 25.84
CA GLU A 149 -11.86 17.16 26.71
C GLU A 149 -12.32 17.60 28.11
N SER A 150 -13.58 18.06 28.22
CA SER A 150 -14.22 18.45 29.49
C SER A 150 -15.73 18.18 29.45
N GLU A 151 -16.38 18.01 30.61
CA GLU A 151 -17.82 17.68 30.68
C GLU A 151 -18.70 18.70 29.95
N GLU A 152 -18.32 19.98 29.93
CA GLU A 152 -19.02 21.05 29.21
C GLU A 152 -18.40 21.41 27.85
N GLY A 153 -17.40 20.66 27.39
CA GLY A 153 -16.71 20.90 26.12
C GLY A 153 -17.51 20.46 24.89
N ASP A 154 -17.08 20.90 23.72
CA ASP A 154 -17.63 20.44 22.44
C ASP A 154 -17.14 19.00 22.15
N ILE A 155 -18.02 18.17 21.60
CA ILE A 155 -17.65 16.84 21.12
C ILE A 155 -16.88 16.99 19.82
N THR A 156 -15.69 16.41 19.75
CA THR A 156 -14.83 16.42 18.57
C THR A 156 -14.56 15.01 18.06
N TYR A 157 -14.03 14.88 16.84
CA TYR A 157 -13.49 13.61 16.34
C TYR A 157 -12.00 13.52 16.65
N ASN A 158 -11.57 12.34 17.08
CA ASN A 158 -10.17 12.04 17.33
C ASN A 158 -9.85 10.59 16.92
N GLY A 159 -8.57 10.27 16.74
CA GLY A 159 -8.07 8.97 16.29
C GLY A 159 -6.74 9.11 15.58
N VAL A 160 -5.89 8.08 15.59
CA VAL A 160 -4.56 8.14 14.96
C VAL A 160 -4.70 8.37 13.45
N VAL A 161 -5.38 7.47 12.74
CA VAL A 161 -5.55 7.55 11.28
C VAL A 161 -6.41 8.76 10.89
N TYR A 162 -7.47 9.07 11.67
CA TYR A 162 -8.27 10.27 11.42
C TYR A 162 -7.41 11.56 11.39
N ASN A 163 -6.51 11.74 12.36
CA ASN A 163 -5.65 12.92 12.40
C ASN A 163 -4.52 12.88 11.35
N GLU A 164 -3.99 11.69 11.06
CA GLU A 164 -3.01 11.49 9.99
C GLU A 164 -3.58 11.93 8.64
N MET A 165 -4.79 11.46 8.30
CA MET A 165 -5.43 11.79 7.03
C MET A 165 -5.88 13.25 6.96
N LYS A 166 -6.25 13.88 8.09
CA LYS A 166 -6.43 15.33 8.13
C LYS A 166 -5.14 16.08 7.77
N GLY A 167 -3.99 15.58 8.21
CA GLY A 167 -2.69 16.10 7.81
C GLY A 167 -2.42 15.90 6.31
N ALA A 168 -2.63 14.68 5.80
CA ALA A 168 -2.42 14.37 4.38
C ALA A 168 -3.30 15.22 3.44
N PHE A 169 -4.54 15.52 3.83
CA PHE A 169 -5.45 16.38 3.06
C PHE A 169 -5.07 17.87 3.07
N SER A 170 -4.04 18.28 3.82
CA SER A 170 -3.54 19.66 3.80
C SER A 170 -2.51 19.93 2.70
N SER A 171 -2.00 18.90 2.05
CA SER A 171 -0.96 18.97 1.02
C SER A 171 -1.59 19.08 -0.38
N PRO A 172 -1.38 20.18 -1.13
CA PRO A 172 -1.93 20.33 -2.48
C PRO A 172 -1.45 19.24 -3.46
N GLU A 173 -0.25 18.71 -3.25
CA GLU A 173 0.31 17.64 -4.09
C GLU A 173 -0.36 16.30 -3.80
N ASP A 174 -0.57 15.95 -2.52
CA ASP A 174 -1.27 14.72 -2.15
C ASP A 174 -2.75 14.78 -2.59
N LEU A 175 -3.38 15.96 -2.47
CA LEU A 175 -4.71 16.21 -3.03
C LEU A 175 -4.73 16.00 -4.55
N LEU A 176 -3.73 16.51 -5.28
CA LEU A 176 -3.64 16.34 -6.73
C LEU A 176 -3.50 14.86 -7.12
N ASP A 177 -2.58 14.12 -6.48
CA ASP A 177 -2.34 12.71 -6.79
C ASP A 177 -3.60 11.86 -6.52
N ARG A 178 -4.32 12.15 -5.44
CA ARG A 178 -5.62 11.53 -5.17
C ARG A 178 -6.65 11.85 -6.25
N GLU A 179 -6.81 13.13 -6.60
CA GLU A 179 -7.81 13.53 -7.60
C GLU A 179 -7.48 12.97 -8.99
N ILE A 180 -6.19 12.77 -9.32
CA ILE A 180 -5.76 12.05 -10.52
C ILE A 180 -6.28 10.61 -10.49
N LEU A 181 -6.00 9.86 -9.42
CA LEU A 181 -6.46 8.47 -9.28
C LEU A 181 -7.99 8.37 -9.32
N ASN A 182 -8.69 9.18 -8.51
CA ASN A 182 -10.14 9.18 -8.41
C ASN A 182 -10.83 9.49 -9.74
N SER A 183 -10.27 10.43 -10.51
CA SER A 183 -10.81 10.82 -11.81
C SER A 183 -10.49 9.81 -12.90
N LEU A 184 -9.35 9.12 -12.81
CA LEU A 184 -8.90 8.19 -13.83
C LEU A 184 -9.55 6.81 -13.69
N PHE A 185 -9.89 6.40 -12.46
CA PHE A 185 -10.39 5.06 -12.15
C PHE A 185 -11.73 5.04 -11.38
N PRO A 186 -12.76 5.79 -11.80
CA PRO A 186 -14.00 5.97 -11.04
C PRO A 186 -14.82 4.69 -10.82
N ASP A 187 -14.60 3.65 -11.65
CA ASP A 187 -15.37 2.40 -11.59
C ASP A 187 -14.64 1.27 -10.84
N THR A 188 -13.50 1.57 -10.19
CA THR A 188 -12.65 0.57 -9.54
C THR A 188 -12.28 0.99 -8.12
N VAL A 189 -11.56 0.11 -7.40
CA VAL A 189 -11.04 0.39 -6.05
C VAL A 189 -10.06 1.57 -6.01
N TYR A 190 -9.47 1.95 -7.15
CA TYR A 190 -8.58 3.11 -7.23
C TYR A 190 -9.34 4.44 -7.26
N GLY A 191 -10.68 4.39 -7.38
CA GLY A 191 -11.56 5.55 -7.30
C GLY A 191 -11.89 5.99 -5.87
N VAL A 192 -11.41 5.26 -4.86
CA VAL A 192 -11.67 5.53 -3.44
C VAL A 192 -10.37 5.79 -2.68
N GLU A 193 -10.47 6.60 -1.62
CA GLU A 193 -9.32 6.92 -0.76
C GLU A 193 -9.09 5.79 0.26
N SER A 194 -8.15 4.89 -0.06
CA SER A 194 -7.80 3.76 0.80
C SER A 194 -7.19 4.16 2.14
N GLY A 195 -6.53 5.33 2.22
CA GLY A 195 -6.00 5.88 3.47
C GLY A 195 -7.09 6.38 4.41
N GLY A 196 -8.26 6.72 3.85
CA GLY A 196 -9.39 7.31 4.54
C GLY A 196 -9.52 8.81 4.25
N ASP A 197 -10.70 9.21 3.83
CA ASP A 197 -11.09 10.60 3.74
C ASP A 197 -11.65 11.05 5.10
N PRO A 198 -11.10 12.09 5.76
CA PRO A 198 -11.58 12.56 7.05
C PRO A 198 -13.10 12.79 7.14
N ASP A 199 -13.76 13.14 6.02
CA ASP A 199 -15.20 13.33 5.98
C ASP A 199 -15.98 12.00 6.06
N TYR A 200 -15.35 10.87 5.69
CA TYR A 200 -15.96 9.54 5.63
C TYR A 200 -15.39 8.55 6.66
N ILE A 201 -14.20 8.80 7.23
CA ILE A 201 -13.63 7.96 8.30
C ILE A 201 -14.64 7.74 9.44
N PRO A 202 -15.37 8.77 9.93
CA PRO A 202 -16.37 8.60 10.98
C PRO A 202 -17.59 7.74 10.62
N ASP A 203 -17.77 7.36 9.36
CA ASP A 203 -18.85 6.46 8.95
C ASP A 203 -18.48 4.98 9.17
N LEU A 204 -17.20 4.67 9.40
CA LEU A 204 -16.74 3.30 9.62
C LEU A 204 -17.28 2.74 10.93
N THR A 205 -18.07 1.67 10.86
CA THR A 205 -18.48 0.93 12.05
C THR A 205 -17.45 -0.14 12.43
N TYR A 206 -17.41 -0.47 13.73
CA TYR A 206 -16.56 -1.53 14.24
C TYR A 206 -16.87 -2.89 13.59
N GLU A 207 -18.14 -3.17 13.28
CA GLU A 207 -18.55 -4.39 12.59
C GLU A 207 -18.00 -4.44 11.16
N GLN A 208 -18.11 -3.36 10.39
CA GLN A 208 -17.53 -3.26 9.04
C GLN A 208 -16.01 -3.46 9.08
N PHE A 209 -15.34 -2.83 10.05
CA PHE A 209 -13.91 -3.01 10.29
C PHE A 209 -13.54 -4.47 10.58
N LEU A 210 -14.26 -5.16 11.46
CA LEU A 210 -14.02 -6.58 11.76
C LEU A 210 -14.33 -7.49 10.57
N ASP A 211 -15.38 -7.20 9.81
CA ASP A 211 -15.77 -7.98 8.64
C ASP A 211 -14.78 -7.82 7.48
N PHE A 212 -14.21 -6.62 7.31
CA PHE A 212 -13.12 -6.39 6.37
C PHE A 212 -11.90 -7.25 6.72
N HIS A 213 -11.50 -7.30 8.00
CA HIS A 213 -10.42 -8.19 8.43
C HIS A 213 -10.74 -9.67 8.13
N LYS A 214 -11.93 -10.15 8.53
CA LYS A 214 -12.35 -11.55 8.29
C LYS A 214 -12.27 -11.94 6.82
N LYS A 215 -12.64 -11.01 5.92
CA LYS A 215 -12.65 -11.24 4.47
C LYS A 215 -11.25 -11.25 3.87
N TYR A 216 -10.42 -10.25 4.18
CA TYR A 216 -9.16 -10.01 3.46
C TYR A 216 -7.93 -10.60 4.14
N TYR A 217 -7.90 -10.75 5.47
CA TYR A 217 -6.75 -11.25 6.23
C TYR A 217 -6.78 -12.77 6.39
N HIS A 218 -6.90 -13.47 5.26
CA HIS A 218 -6.95 -14.92 5.19
C HIS A 218 -5.79 -15.47 4.34
N PRO A 219 -5.16 -16.61 4.69
CA PRO A 219 -4.03 -17.12 3.91
C PRO A 219 -4.32 -17.35 2.42
N SER A 220 -5.56 -17.68 2.04
CA SER A 220 -5.97 -17.79 0.62
C SER A 220 -5.79 -16.49 -0.18
N ASN A 221 -5.80 -15.34 0.49
CA ASN A 221 -5.55 -14.02 -0.08
C ASN A 221 -4.12 -13.51 0.17
N SER A 222 -3.30 -14.28 0.90
CA SER A 222 -1.96 -13.85 1.30
C SER A 222 -0.89 -14.11 0.24
N TYR A 223 0.09 -13.22 0.23
CA TYR A 223 1.34 -13.30 -0.51
C TYR A 223 2.47 -13.22 0.49
N LEU A 224 3.16 -14.34 0.70
CA LEU A 224 4.33 -14.43 1.57
C LEU A 224 5.59 -14.29 0.71
N TYR A 225 6.53 -13.46 1.17
CA TYR A 225 7.84 -13.27 0.56
C TYR A 225 8.93 -13.49 1.60
N LEU A 226 9.94 -14.29 1.23
CA LEU A 226 11.16 -14.48 2.02
C LEU A 226 12.39 -14.27 1.13
N TYR A 227 13.37 -13.52 1.62
CA TYR A 227 14.63 -13.24 0.93
C TYR A 227 15.81 -13.33 1.89
N GLY A 228 16.95 -13.82 1.39
CA GLY A 228 18.23 -13.80 2.10
C GLY A 228 18.76 -15.18 2.50
N ASN A 229 19.85 -15.16 3.25
CA ASN A 229 20.58 -16.34 3.71
C ASN A 229 19.90 -17.01 4.91
N MET A 230 18.95 -17.90 4.65
CA MET A 230 18.26 -18.64 5.69
C MET A 230 17.91 -20.07 5.25
N ASN A 231 17.60 -20.93 6.22
CA ASN A 231 17.00 -22.23 5.93
C ASN A 231 15.52 -22.06 5.53
N MET A 232 15.27 -21.83 4.25
CA MET A 232 13.92 -21.61 3.70
C MET A 232 12.94 -22.75 4.05
N ALA A 233 13.39 -24.00 4.00
CA ALA A 233 12.54 -25.15 4.28
C ALA A 233 12.10 -25.19 5.75
N GLU A 234 13.00 -24.87 6.69
CA GLU A 234 12.68 -24.72 8.11
C GLU A 234 11.65 -23.62 8.35
N LYS A 235 11.82 -22.45 7.69
CA LYS A 235 10.87 -21.33 7.85
C LYS A 235 9.48 -21.68 7.34
N LEU A 236 9.37 -22.31 6.17
CA LEU A 236 8.08 -22.73 5.63
C LEU A 236 7.39 -23.79 6.49
N ASP A 237 8.12 -24.80 6.97
CA ASP A 237 7.56 -25.82 7.88
C ASP A 237 7.05 -25.19 9.18
N TRP A 238 7.78 -24.22 9.73
CA TRP A 238 7.34 -23.47 10.91
C TRP A 238 6.09 -22.62 10.63
N ILE A 239 6.04 -21.87 9.50
CA ILE A 239 4.87 -21.07 9.12
C ILE A 239 3.63 -21.95 8.95
N ASP A 240 3.76 -23.11 8.30
CA ASP A 240 2.65 -24.05 8.18
C ASP A 240 2.16 -24.51 9.55
N LYS A 241 3.07 -25.01 10.40
CA LYS A 241 2.74 -25.54 11.73
C LYS A 241 2.10 -24.51 12.65
N GLU A 242 2.61 -23.27 12.63
CA GLU A 242 2.16 -22.23 13.53
C GLU A 242 0.98 -21.42 12.98
N TYR A 243 0.80 -21.34 11.66
CA TYR A 243 -0.19 -20.45 11.04
C TYR A 243 -1.02 -21.17 9.97
N PHE A 244 -0.46 -21.47 8.80
CA PHE A 244 -1.28 -21.81 7.64
C PHE A 244 -2.15 -23.07 7.82
N ARG A 245 -1.68 -24.12 8.49
CA ARG A 245 -2.49 -25.34 8.70
C ARG A 245 -3.76 -25.12 9.52
N LYS A 246 -3.86 -24.01 10.26
CA LYS A 246 -5.02 -23.66 11.10
C LYS A 246 -6.21 -23.14 10.30
N PHE A 247 -6.02 -22.87 9.02
CA PHE A 247 -7.04 -22.34 8.12
C PHE A 247 -7.46 -23.39 7.09
N GLU A 248 -8.70 -23.26 6.61
CA GLU A 248 -9.20 -23.98 5.44
C GLU A 248 -9.26 -23.03 4.25
N LYS A 249 -9.12 -23.54 3.02
CA LYS A 249 -9.24 -22.69 1.83
C LYS A 249 -10.61 -22.01 1.79
N ILE A 250 -10.60 -20.72 1.44
CA ILE A 250 -11.82 -20.00 1.04
C ILE A 250 -11.78 -19.71 -0.46
N GLU A 251 -12.95 -19.75 -1.10
CA GLU A 251 -13.12 -19.36 -2.50
C GLU A 251 -13.77 -17.98 -2.53
N VAL A 252 -12.94 -16.95 -2.53
CA VAL A 252 -13.36 -15.55 -2.65
C VAL A 252 -12.61 -14.95 -3.83
N ASP A 253 -13.33 -14.24 -4.69
CA ASP A 253 -12.70 -13.48 -5.77
C ASP A 253 -12.13 -12.18 -5.21
N PHE A 254 -10.80 -12.06 -5.25
CA PHE A 254 -10.04 -10.87 -4.91
C PHE A 254 -9.48 -10.20 -6.18
N GLY A 255 -10.19 -10.32 -7.30
CA GLY A 255 -9.87 -9.66 -8.56
C GLY A 255 -10.09 -8.15 -8.49
N ILE A 256 -9.30 -7.43 -9.28
CA ILE A 256 -9.48 -6.00 -9.52
C ILE A 256 -9.97 -5.86 -10.95
N SER A 257 -11.10 -5.19 -11.14
CA SER A 257 -11.65 -4.94 -12.46
C SER A 257 -10.81 -3.91 -13.21
N LEU A 258 -10.75 -4.04 -14.54
CA LEU A 258 -10.20 -2.99 -15.38
C LEU A 258 -11.17 -1.80 -15.45
N GLN A 259 -10.66 -0.60 -15.30
CA GLN A 259 -11.31 0.64 -15.69
C GLN A 259 -11.47 0.66 -17.21
N LYS A 260 -12.69 0.90 -17.66
CA LYS A 260 -12.98 1.06 -19.07
C LYS A 260 -12.43 2.40 -19.55
N PRO A 261 -11.80 2.45 -20.74
CA PRO A 261 -11.38 3.71 -21.35
C PRO A 261 -12.57 4.66 -21.51
N PHE A 262 -12.35 5.94 -21.26
CA PHE A 262 -13.35 6.97 -21.55
C PHE A 262 -13.55 7.13 -23.06
N GLU A 263 -14.78 7.45 -23.49
CA GLU A 263 -15.09 7.70 -24.90
C GLU A 263 -14.37 8.95 -25.45
N GLN A 264 -14.07 9.90 -24.57
CA GLN A 264 -13.35 11.14 -24.86
C GLN A 264 -12.54 11.59 -23.64
N ARG A 265 -11.55 12.47 -23.87
CA ARG A 265 -10.77 13.09 -22.79
C ARG A 265 -11.71 13.78 -21.80
N GLN A 266 -11.53 13.47 -20.52
CA GLN A 266 -12.26 14.11 -19.43
C GLN A 266 -11.45 15.32 -18.91
N GLU A 267 -12.16 16.38 -18.53
CA GLU A 267 -11.58 17.53 -17.83
C GLU A 267 -12.19 17.59 -16.43
N VAL A 268 -11.35 17.57 -15.42
CA VAL A 268 -11.76 17.64 -14.00
C VAL A 268 -11.09 18.87 -13.39
N VAL A 269 -11.89 19.68 -12.69
CA VAL A 269 -11.42 20.87 -11.98
C VAL A 269 -11.76 20.71 -10.51
N LYS A 270 -10.75 20.79 -9.66
CA LYS A 270 -10.86 20.71 -8.21
C LYS A 270 -10.23 21.94 -7.57
N GLN A 271 -10.75 22.30 -6.39
CA GLN A 271 -10.25 23.40 -5.59
C GLN A 271 -9.45 22.83 -4.43
N TYR A 272 -8.42 23.56 -4.02
CA TYR A 272 -7.65 23.27 -2.82
C TYR A 272 -7.44 24.58 -2.05
N SER A 273 -7.09 24.47 -0.77
CA SER A 273 -6.90 25.64 0.09
C SER A 273 -5.52 26.26 -0.10
N ILE A 274 -5.48 27.59 -0.22
CA ILE A 274 -4.27 28.40 -0.09
C ILE A 274 -4.40 29.30 1.15
N THR A 275 -3.28 29.77 1.69
CA THR A 275 -3.28 30.71 2.82
C THR A 275 -3.82 32.08 2.39
N GLN A 276 -4.27 32.89 3.36
CA GLN A 276 -4.79 34.23 3.07
C GLN A 276 -3.75 35.19 2.48
N GLU A 277 -2.46 34.89 2.65
CA GLU A 277 -1.35 35.68 2.13
C GLU A 277 -0.97 35.29 0.68
N GLU A 278 -1.42 34.12 0.23
CA GLU A 278 -1.18 33.61 -1.12
C GLU A 278 -2.20 34.15 -2.13
N SER A 279 -1.75 34.31 -3.38
CA SER A 279 -2.61 34.68 -4.50
C SER A 279 -3.00 33.45 -5.29
N GLU A 280 -4.19 33.43 -5.91
CA GLU A 280 -4.53 32.39 -6.91
C GLU A 280 -3.61 32.42 -8.14
N LYS A 281 -2.99 33.58 -8.40
CA LYS A 281 -2.04 33.73 -9.50
C LYS A 281 -0.80 32.87 -9.26
N ASP A 282 -0.37 32.15 -10.29
CA ASP A 282 0.75 31.21 -10.25
C ASP A 282 0.59 30.14 -9.15
N ASN A 283 -0.65 29.78 -8.80
CA ASN A 283 -1.00 28.76 -7.82
C ASN A 283 -2.03 27.76 -8.40
N THR A 284 -1.94 27.49 -9.71
CA THR A 284 -2.70 26.42 -10.35
C THR A 284 -1.79 25.21 -10.61
N TYR A 285 -2.31 24.03 -10.31
CA TYR A 285 -1.75 22.76 -10.76
C TYR A 285 -2.49 22.30 -12.02
N MET A 286 -1.76 21.86 -13.04
CA MET A 286 -2.34 21.24 -14.22
C MET A 286 -1.71 19.87 -14.42
N ALA A 287 -2.55 18.84 -14.57
CA ALA A 287 -2.11 17.48 -14.82
C ALA A 287 -2.70 16.97 -16.15
N TYR A 288 -1.86 16.36 -16.97
CA TYR A 288 -2.29 15.58 -18.13
C TYR A 288 -1.94 14.11 -17.88
N THR A 289 -2.96 13.29 -17.71
CA THR A 289 -2.81 11.90 -17.28
C THR A 289 -3.40 10.93 -18.30
N THR A 290 -2.70 9.83 -18.56
CA THR A 290 -3.17 8.75 -19.43
C THR A 290 -2.91 7.39 -18.82
N VAL A 291 -3.91 6.51 -18.88
CA VAL A 291 -3.73 5.07 -18.62
C VAL A 291 -2.99 4.44 -19.80
N ILE A 292 -2.09 3.49 -19.53
CA ILE A 292 -1.28 2.84 -20.56
C ILE A 292 -1.85 1.46 -20.94
N ASP A 293 -1.71 0.49 -20.05
CA ASP A 293 -2.13 -0.91 -20.21
C ASP A 293 -2.25 -1.49 -18.79
N THR A 294 -1.92 -2.76 -18.60
CA THR A 294 -1.82 -3.40 -17.29
C THR A 294 -0.37 -3.55 -16.84
N SER A 295 -0.15 -3.58 -15.53
CA SER A 295 1.18 -3.85 -14.93
C SER A 295 1.70 -5.27 -15.21
N LEU A 296 0.89 -6.13 -15.85
CA LEU A 296 1.30 -7.44 -16.31
C LEU A 296 2.08 -7.40 -17.64
N ASN A 297 1.99 -6.31 -18.40
CA ASN A 297 2.76 -6.10 -19.62
C ASN A 297 4.16 -5.56 -19.29
N LYS A 298 5.10 -6.49 -19.05
CA LYS A 298 6.43 -6.18 -18.50
C LYS A 298 7.27 -5.27 -19.38
N GLU A 299 7.22 -5.51 -20.69
CA GLU A 299 7.98 -4.75 -21.67
C GLU A 299 7.44 -3.32 -21.78
N LEU A 300 6.12 -3.18 -21.83
CA LEU A 300 5.48 -1.87 -21.97
C LEU A 300 5.68 -0.99 -20.73
N TYR A 301 5.57 -1.56 -19.52
CA TYR A 301 5.78 -0.73 -18.32
C TYR A 301 7.24 -0.25 -18.22
N LEU A 302 8.23 -1.10 -18.55
CA LEU A 302 9.63 -0.69 -18.56
C LEU A 302 9.89 0.38 -19.63
N ALA A 303 9.28 0.23 -20.81
CA ALA A 303 9.39 1.23 -21.87
C ALA A 303 8.87 2.60 -21.42
N PHE A 304 7.72 2.65 -20.74
CA PHE A 304 7.17 3.90 -20.23
C PHE A 304 7.97 4.50 -19.08
N GLN A 305 8.56 3.67 -18.21
CA GLN A 305 9.47 4.16 -17.17
C GLN A 305 10.72 4.83 -17.78
N ILE A 306 11.28 4.25 -18.85
CA ILE A 306 12.40 4.86 -19.58
C ILE A 306 11.96 6.13 -20.31
N LEU A 307 10.76 6.11 -20.90
CA LEU A 307 10.21 7.25 -21.64
C LEU A 307 9.93 8.45 -20.74
N GLU A 308 9.30 8.22 -19.59
CA GLU A 308 9.06 9.25 -18.57
C GLU A 308 10.39 9.89 -18.14
N TYR A 309 11.39 9.08 -17.82
CA TYR A 309 12.70 9.58 -17.43
C TYR A 309 13.33 10.43 -18.54
N ALA A 310 13.34 9.92 -19.78
CA ALA A 310 13.97 10.60 -20.90
C ALA A 310 13.27 11.90 -21.29
N LEU A 311 11.94 11.98 -21.16
CA LEU A 311 11.14 13.13 -21.58
C LEU A 311 10.96 14.18 -20.48
N LEU A 312 10.93 13.79 -19.20
CA LEU A 312 10.49 14.66 -18.11
C LEU A 312 11.48 14.75 -16.93
N ALA A 313 12.16 13.66 -16.55
CA ALA A 313 12.98 13.63 -15.33
C ALA A 313 14.48 13.89 -15.56
N ALA A 314 15.03 13.50 -16.71
CA ALA A 314 16.46 13.66 -16.99
C ALA A 314 16.89 15.14 -17.01
N PRO A 315 18.13 15.48 -16.62
CA PRO A 315 18.65 16.84 -16.79
C PRO A 315 18.57 17.28 -18.26
N GLY A 316 17.88 18.39 -18.54
CA GLY A 316 17.64 18.86 -19.92
C GLY A 316 16.61 18.04 -20.69
N ALA A 317 15.77 17.28 -20.00
CA ALA A 317 14.67 16.53 -20.58
C ALA A 317 13.78 17.40 -21.48
N PRO A 318 13.53 17.00 -22.74
CA PRO A 318 13.01 17.88 -23.78
C PRO A 318 11.58 18.36 -23.53
N LEU A 319 10.69 17.50 -22.99
CA LEU A 319 9.31 17.91 -22.71
C LEU A 319 9.25 18.86 -21.50
N LYS A 320 9.99 18.55 -20.44
CA LYS A 320 10.16 19.45 -19.29
C LYS A 320 10.71 20.81 -19.73
N GLN A 321 11.78 20.82 -20.52
CA GLN A 321 12.39 22.06 -21.01
C GLN A 321 11.43 22.86 -21.90
N ALA A 322 10.70 22.19 -22.80
CA ALA A 322 9.73 22.85 -23.66
C ALA A 322 8.61 23.55 -22.87
N LEU A 323 8.08 22.92 -21.82
CA LEU A 323 7.06 23.51 -20.94
C LEU A 323 7.60 24.74 -20.20
N LEU A 324 8.81 24.63 -19.63
CA LEU A 324 9.48 25.73 -18.92
C LEU A 324 9.86 26.90 -19.84
N ASP A 325 10.40 26.62 -21.02
CA ASP A 325 10.79 27.64 -22.01
C ASP A 325 9.56 28.42 -22.53
N ASN A 326 8.43 27.73 -22.68
CA ASN A 326 7.16 28.34 -23.00
C ASN A 326 6.51 29.03 -21.79
N LYS A 327 7.11 29.01 -20.60
CA LYS A 327 6.58 29.64 -19.38
C LYS A 327 5.20 29.10 -19.00
N ILE A 328 4.98 27.80 -19.20
CA ILE A 328 3.78 27.10 -18.76
C ILE A 328 4.08 26.59 -17.35
N GLY A 329 3.66 27.36 -16.35
CA GLY A 329 4.04 27.17 -14.94
C GLY A 329 5.49 27.51 -14.62
N LYS A 330 5.89 27.24 -13.37
CA LYS A 330 7.26 27.50 -12.87
C LYS A 330 8.03 26.23 -12.57
N ASP A 331 7.35 25.10 -12.44
CA ASP A 331 7.96 23.80 -12.24
C ASP A 331 7.15 22.71 -12.94
N VAL A 332 7.83 21.65 -13.34
CA VAL A 332 7.26 20.51 -14.07
C VAL A 332 7.72 19.23 -13.38
N MET A 333 6.74 18.42 -13.03
CA MET A 333 6.89 17.10 -12.43
C MET A 333 6.22 16.05 -13.33
N SER A 334 6.54 14.80 -13.06
CA SER A 334 5.99 13.67 -13.77
C SER A 334 5.88 12.47 -12.85
N THR A 335 4.86 11.67 -13.08
CA THR A 335 4.61 10.44 -12.31
C THR A 335 4.29 9.33 -13.30
N TYR A 336 5.10 8.27 -13.29
CA TYR A 336 4.72 7.00 -13.90
C TYR A 336 4.39 5.99 -12.80
N GLU A 337 3.11 5.88 -12.47
CA GLU A 337 2.61 5.00 -11.42
C GLU A 337 2.37 3.60 -12.02
N ASN A 338 3.12 2.61 -11.54
CA ASN A 338 3.05 1.23 -12.04
C ASN A 338 2.85 0.17 -10.94
N GLY A 339 2.63 0.61 -9.70
CA GLY A 339 2.30 -0.21 -8.53
C GLY A 339 0.81 -0.60 -8.43
N ILE A 340 -0.03 -0.15 -9.36
CA ILE A 340 -1.45 -0.50 -9.50
C ILE A 340 -1.72 -1.40 -10.71
N TYR A 341 -2.95 -1.90 -10.86
CA TYR A 341 -3.27 -2.86 -11.91
C TYR A 341 -3.18 -2.25 -13.33
N GLN A 342 -3.60 -0.99 -13.49
CA GLN A 342 -3.49 -0.25 -14.75
C GLN A 342 -2.56 0.96 -14.57
N PRO A 343 -1.27 0.85 -14.95
CA PRO A 343 -0.33 1.95 -14.85
C PRO A 343 -0.78 3.20 -15.61
N PHE A 344 -0.42 4.37 -15.09
CA PHE A 344 -0.66 5.65 -15.74
C PHE A 344 0.58 6.52 -15.75
N LEU A 345 0.66 7.39 -16.76
CA LEU A 345 1.63 8.47 -16.85
C LEU A 345 0.91 9.80 -16.63
N SER A 346 1.43 10.62 -15.72
CA SER A 346 0.99 11.98 -15.48
C SER A 346 2.12 12.97 -15.77
N VAL A 347 1.82 14.00 -16.55
CA VAL A 347 2.67 15.20 -16.69
C VAL A 347 2.01 16.31 -15.88
N ILE A 348 2.75 16.87 -14.92
CA ILE A 348 2.21 17.83 -13.95
C ILE A 348 2.98 19.13 -14.06
N VAL A 349 2.26 20.24 -14.19
CA VAL A 349 2.82 21.58 -14.14
C VAL A 349 2.34 22.26 -12.86
N LYS A 350 3.28 22.82 -12.11
CA LYS A 350 3.05 23.53 -10.84
C LYS A 350 3.25 25.03 -11.02
N ASN A 351 2.58 25.77 -10.14
CA ASN A 351 2.62 27.22 -10.11
C ASN A 351 2.24 27.86 -11.46
N ALA A 352 1.23 27.29 -12.12
CA ALA A 352 0.70 27.75 -13.38
C ALA A 352 -0.48 28.72 -13.18
N ASN A 353 -1.04 29.19 -14.29
CA ASN A 353 -2.29 29.92 -14.32
C ASN A 353 -3.32 29.16 -15.16
N LYS A 354 -4.60 29.31 -14.81
CA LYS A 354 -5.70 28.64 -15.51
C LYS A 354 -5.75 28.96 -17.00
N GLU A 355 -5.32 30.16 -17.41
CA GLU A 355 -5.30 30.55 -18.82
C GLU A 355 -4.28 29.77 -19.67
N ASP A 356 -3.28 29.14 -19.04
CA ASP A 356 -2.25 28.37 -19.75
C ASP A 356 -2.73 26.97 -20.19
N LYS A 357 -3.95 26.55 -19.83
CA LYS A 357 -4.50 25.21 -20.12
C LYS A 357 -4.35 24.81 -21.58
N GLU A 358 -4.82 25.64 -22.52
CA GLU A 358 -4.78 25.31 -23.96
C GLU A 358 -3.36 25.30 -24.55
N ARG A 359 -2.39 25.91 -23.84
CA ARG A 359 -0.98 25.87 -24.24
C ARG A 359 -0.27 24.64 -23.68
N PHE A 360 -0.77 24.13 -22.55
CA PHE A 360 -0.27 22.93 -21.89
C PHE A 360 -0.68 21.64 -22.62
N LEU A 361 -1.92 21.60 -23.12
CA LEU A 361 -2.47 20.51 -23.93
C LEU A 361 -1.89 20.50 -25.35
#